data_AF-A0A3D0HHX6-F1
#
_entry.id   AF-A0A3D0HHX6-F1
#
_cell.length_a   1.000
_cell.length_b   1.000
_cell.length_c   1.000
_cell.angle_alpha   90.00
_cell.angle_beta   90.00
_cell.angle_gamma   90.00
#
_symmetry.space_group_name_H-M   'P 1'
#
loop_
_entity.id
_entity.type
_entity.pdbx_description
1 polymer ?
#
loop_
_entity_poly.entity_id
_entity_poly.type
_entity_poly.pdbx_seq_one_letter_code
_entity_poly.pdbx_strand_id
1 'polypeptide(L)'
;MAQTPRYRFAPSPTGYFHVGGARTALYNWILALQSNGVFVLRIEDTDDSRNNPQWTQGILDALAWLGIDNKDSHFEGPFFQSANAALHVESAEKLFAQGAAYYCDLSSEDIQKRAKELGKQGYDGYSRDRGLGPGEGRVLRFRVPEGATIVQDQVRGS
;
A
#
# COMPACT_ATOMS: atom_id res chain seq x y z
N MET A 1 27.73 2.50 8.60
CA MET A 1 26.92 2.98 9.73
C MET A 1 25.66 2.16 9.76
N ALA A 2 25.23 1.63 10.91
CA ALA A 2 23.96 0.92 10.98
C ALA A 2 22.83 1.91 10.64
N GLN A 3 21.94 1.54 9.72
CA GLN A 3 20.82 2.38 9.33
C GLN A 3 19.84 2.48 10.50
N THR A 4 19.42 3.70 10.87
CA THR A 4 18.40 3.92 11.91
C THR A 4 17.12 3.16 11.54
N PRO A 5 16.59 2.29 12.42
CA PRO A 5 15.35 1.55 12.14
C PRO A 5 14.17 2.50 11.88
N ARG A 6 13.32 2.16 10.91
CA ARG A 6 12.13 2.96 10.55
C ARG A 6 10.90 2.06 10.49
N TYR A 7 9.86 2.45 11.20
CA TYR A 7 8.58 1.77 11.30
C TYR A 7 7.49 2.67 10.74
N ARG A 8 6.42 2.11 10.18
CA ARG A 8 5.32 2.93 9.62
C ARG A 8 3.96 2.48 10.06
N PHE A 9 3.10 3.44 10.38
CA PHE A 9 1.67 3.26 10.42
C PHE A 9 1.06 3.89 9.17
N ALA A 10 0.34 3.07 8.39
CA ALA A 10 -0.15 3.44 7.06
C ALA A 10 -1.68 3.29 6.94
N PRO A 11 -2.48 4.16 7.61
CA PRO A 11 -3.94 4.09 7.57
C PRO A 11 -4.52 4.72 6.29
N SER A 12 -5.59 4.13 5.76
CA SER A 12 -6.43 4.78 4.75
C SER A 12 -7.52 5.63 5.42
N PRO A 13 -7.75 6.88 4.98
CA PRO A 13 -8.73 7.78 5.59
C PRO A 13 -10.16 7.50 5.10
N THR A 14 -10.63 6.27 5.24
CA THR A 14 -11.93 5.81 4.69
C THR A 14 -12.98 5.52 5.77
N GLY A 15 -12.74 5.92 7.02
CA GLY A 15 -13.66 5.70 8.14
C GLY A 15 -13.03 5.95 9.50
N TYR A 16 -13.77 5.62 10.57
CA TYR A 16 -13.30 5.83 11.94
C TYR A 16 -12.04 5.02 12.26
N PHE A 17 -11.17 5.66 13.05
CA PHE A 17 -10.04 5.00 13.66
C PHE A 17 -10.52 3.91 14.63
N HIS A 18 -10.16 2.67 14.36
CA HIS A 18 -10.62 1.50 15.10
C HIS A 18 -9.49 0.87 15.92
N VAL A 19 -9.86 0.06 16.91
CA VAL A 19 -8.92 -0.54 17.89
C VAL A 19 -7.81 -1.36 17.23
N GLY A 20 -8.10 -2.04 16.11
CA GLY A 20 -7.10 -2.77 15.33
C GLY A 20 -6.00 -1.85 14.76
N GLY A 21 -6.39 -0.66 14.28
CA GLY A 21 -5.48 0.39 13.85
C GLY A 21 -4.64 0.92 15.01
N ALA A 22 -5.27 1.20 16.16
CA ALA A 22 -4.60 1.66 17.37
C ALA A 22 -3.52 0.69 17.84
N ARG A 23 -3.82 -0.61 17.90
CA ARG A 23 -2.84 -1.65 18.27
C ARG A 23 -1.63 -1.63 17.34
N THR A 24 -1.86 -1.52 16.04
CA THR A 24 -0.78 -1.50 15.03
C THR A 24 0.08 -0.25 15.16
N ALA A 25 -0.52 0.93 15.36
CA ALA A 25 0.20 2.17 15.58
C ALA A 25 1.06 2.09 16.85
N LEU A 26 0.50 1.62 17.96
CA LEU A 26 1.21 1.46 19.23
C LEU A 26 2.41 0.52 19.12
N TYR A 27 2.29 -0.62 18.43
CA TYR A 27 3.43 -1.52 18.24
C TYR A 27 4.55 -0.89 17.42
N ASN A 28 4.23 -0.20 16.33
CA ASN A 28 5.24 0.51 15.54
C ASN A 28 5.88 1.65 16.35
N TRP A 29 5.11 2.34 17.18
CA TRP A 29 5.60 3.40 18.07
C TRP A 29 6.57 2.86 19.13
N ILE A 30 6.18 1.80 19.84
CA ILE A 30 7.03 1.15 20.85
C ILE A 30 8.34 0.64 20.22
N LEU A 31 8.28 0.03 19.03
CA LEU A 31 9.47 -0.43 18.33
C LEU A 31 10.40 0.72 17.95
N ALA A 32 9.85 1.85 17.50
CA ALA A 32 10.65 3.06 17.24
C ALA A 32 11.35 3.55 18.51
N LEU A 33 10.63 3.66 19.63
CA LEU A 33 11.21 4.08 20.91
C LEU A 33 12.30 3.12 21.43
N GLN A 34 12.01 1.81 21.44
CA GLN A 34 12.93 0.79 21.97
C GLN A 34 14.24 0.69 21.19
N SER A 35 14.19 0.99 19.88
CA SER A 35 15.34 0.91 18.98
C SER A 35 16.00 2.27 18.71
N ASN A 36 15.53 3.35 19.35
CA ASN A 36 15.92 4.73 19.03
C ASN A 36 15.79 4.99 17.50
N GLY A 37 14.72 4.47 16.93
CA GLY A 37 14.36 4.52 15.52
C GLY A 37 13.37 5.64 15.20
N VAL A 38 12.66 5.50 14.09
CA VAL A 38 11.67 6.49 13.64
C VAL A 38 10.32 5.81 13.42
N PHE A 39 9.27 6.45 13.89
CA PHE A 39 7.88 6.17 13.54
C PHE A 39 7.42 7.12 12.44
N VAL A 40 6.95 6.55 11.34
CA VAL A 40 6.45 7.30 10.18
C VAL A 40 4.95 7.16 10.07
N LEU A 41 4.21 8.27 10.08
CA LEU A 41 2.81 8.31 9.71
C LEU A 41 2.67 8.58 8.21
N ARG A 42 2.07 7.65 7.47
CA ARG A 42 1.75 7.83 6.06
C ARG A 42 0.27 7.59 5.79
N ILE A 43 -0.45 8.60 5.36
CA ILE A 43 -1.86 8.48 4.99
C ILE A 43 -1.95 7.85 3.59
N GLU A 44 -2.64 6.72 3.48
CA GLU A 44 -2.86 5.99 2.23
C GLU A 44 -4.12 6.53 1.54
N ASP A 45 -4.02 7.76 1.02
CA ASP A 45 -5.09 8.56 0.42
C ASP A 45 -5.13 8.46 -1.12
N THR A 46 -4.94 7.26 -1.68
CA THR A 46 -4.93 7.07 -3.14
C THR A 46 -6.31 6.93 -3.77
N ASP A 47 -7.35 6.70 -2.98
CA ASP A 47 -8.72 6.59 -3.47
C ASP A 47 -9.49 7.88 -3.17
N ASP A 48 -9.43 8.81 -4.11
CA ASP A 48 -10.05 10.13 -3.98
C ASP A 48 -11.55 10.07 -3.66
N SER A 49 -12.26 9.06 -4.17
CA SER A 49 -13.70 8.88 -3.94
C SER A 49 -14.05 8.53 -2.49
N ARG A 50 -13.09 7.96 -1.76
CA ARG A 50 -13.26 7.51 -0.37
C ARG A 50 -12.50 8.37 0.65
N ASN A 51 -11.63 9.26 0.19
CA ASN A 51 -10.88 10.15 1.04
C ASN A 51 -11.78 11.25 1.62
N ASN A 52 -11.70 11.47 2.93
CA ASN A 52 -12.32 12.63 3.56
C ASN A 52 -11.34 13.24 4.58
N PRO A 53 -11.06 14.56 4.50
CA PRO A 53 -10.19 15.25 5.46
C PRO A 53 -10.59 15.03 6.92
N GLN A 54 -11.89 14.83 7.21
CA GLN A 54 -12.37 14.54 8.56
C GLN A 54 -11.81 13.23 9.12
N TRP A 55 -11.62 12.22 8.26
CA TRP A 55 -11.07 10.92 8.67
C TRP A 55 -9.58 11.01 8.93
N THR A 56 -8.86 11.77 8.10
CA THR A 56 -7.45 12.09 8.34
C THR A 56 -7.27 12.80 9.68
N GLN A 57 -8.08 13.83 9.96
CA GLN A 57 -8.02 14.54 11.24
C GLN A 57 -8.35 13.61 12.42
N GLY A 58 -9.39 12.78 12.30
CA GLY A 58 -9.73 11.80 13.33
C GLY A 58 -8.61 10.79 13.62
N ILE A 59 -7.81 10.42 12.62
CA ILE A 59 -6.61 9.59 12.82
C ILE A 59 -5.56 10.36 13.62
N LEU A 60 -5.28 11.62 13.27
CA LEU A 60 -4.30 12.45 13.96
C LEU A 60 -4.68 12.69 15.42
N ASP A 61 -5.96 13.02 15.67
CA ASP A 61 -6.48 13.26 17.01
C ASP A 61 -6.41 11.99 17.88
N ALA A 62 -6.75 10.84 17.31
CA ALA A 62 -6.66 9.56 18.02
C ALA A 62 -5.20 9.18 18.36
N LEU A 63 -4.26 9.41 17.45
CA LEU A 63 -2.84 9.18 17.71
C LEU A 63 -2.30 10.13 18.79
N ALA A 64 -2.64 11.41 18.72
CA ALA A 64 -2.25 12.40 19.73
C ALA A 64 -2.83 12.05 21.11
N TRP A 65 -4.08 11.57 21.18
CA TRP A 65 -4.69 11.08 22.42
C TRP A 65 -3.95 9.88 23.01
N LEU A 66 -3.37 9.02 22.16
CA LEU A 66 -2.50 7.90 22.56
C LEU A 66 -1.07 8.33 22.92
N GLY A 67 -0.74 9.63 22.84
CA GLY A 67 0.61 10.14 23.07
C GLY A 67 1.57 9.93 21.90
N ILE A 68 1.05 9.67 20.69
CA ILE A 68 1.83 9.51 19.46
C ILE A 68 1.60 10.76 18.62
N ASP A 69 2.46 11.77 18.76
CA ASP A 69 2.34 13.02 18.01
C ASP A 69 3.71 13.59 17.60
N ASN A 70 3.68 14.66 16.82
CA ASN A 70 4.84 15.32 16.24
C ASN A 70 5.70 16.13 17.25
N LYS A 71 5.35 16.13 18.53
CA LYS A 71 6.18 16.76 19.58
C LYS A 71 7.33 15.86 20.00
N ASP A 72 7.21 14.55 19.77
CA ASP A 72 8.28 13.60 20.01
C ASP A 72 9.19 13.49 18.77
N SER A 73 10.51 13.50 19.00
CA SER A 73 11.52 13.47 17.94
C SER A 73 11.53 12.17 17.12
N HIS A 74 10.91 11.09 17.60
CA HIS A 74 10.79 9.84 16.86
C HIS A 74 9.68 9.88 15.81
N PHE A 75 8.79 10.89 15.83
CA PHE A 75 7.65 10.98 14.92
C PHE A 75 7.99 11.76 13.64
N GLU A 76 7.70 11.17 12.48
CA GLU A 76 7.77 11.83 11.18
C GLU A 76 6.43 11.72 10.41
N GLY A 77 6.03 12.81 9.77
CA GLY A 77 4.80 12.92 8.96
C GLY A 77 3.79 13.93 9.53
N PRO A 78 2.51 13.87 9.09
CA PRO A 78 1.96 12.91 8.14
C PRO A 78 2.49 13.13 6.71
N PHE A 79 2.82 12.04 6.03
CA PHE A 79 3.04 12.03 4.58
C PHE A 79 1.78 11.53 3.85
N PHE A 80 1.48 12.11 2.70
CA PHE A 80 0.33 11.73 1.88
C PHE A 80 0.78 10.97 0.65
N GLN A 81 0.13 9.86 0.34
CA GLN A 81 0.47 9.05 -0.82
C GLN A 81 0.04 9.75 -2.13
N SER A 82 -1.06 10.50 -2.11
CA SER A 82 -1.51 11.34 -3.22
C SER A 82 -0.44 12.31 -3.72
N ALA A 83 0.39 12.85 -2.82
CA ALA A 83 1.51 13.73 -3.15
C ALA A 83 2.64 13.03 -3.93
N ASN A 84 2.64 11.69 -4.00
CA ASN A 84 3.66 10.89 -4.67
C ASN A 84 3.17 10.25 -5.99
N ALA A 85 2.03 10.70 -6.54
CA ALA A 85 1.44 10.13 -7.76
C ALA A 85 2.43 10.05 -8.94
N ALA A 86 3.23 11.09 -9.18
CA ALA A 86 4.23 11.11 -10.24
C ALA A 86 5.30 10.01 -10.06
N LEU A 87 5.78 9.80 -8.83
CA LEU A 87 6.76 8.75 -8.52
C LEU A 87 6.16 7.34 -8.68
N HIS A 88 4.87 7.17 -8.42
CA HIS A 88 4.17 5.91 -8.68
C HIS A 88 4.09 5.60 -10.17
N VAL A 89 3.77 6.60 -11.01
CA VAL A 89 3.76 6.46 -12.48
C VAL A 89 5.16 6.10 -12.98
N GLU A 90 6.20 6.84 -12.56
CA GLU A 90 7.58 6.56 -12.95
C GLU A 90 8.02 5.14 -12.55
N SER A 91 7.65 4.69 -11.34
CA SER A 91 7.95 3.35 -10.86
C SER A 91 7.22 2.27 -11.68
N ALA A 92 5.96 2.51 -12.04
CA ALA A 92 5.17 1.62 -12.86
C ALA A 92 5.73 1.50 -14.29
N GLU A 93 6.16 2.61 -14.88
CA GLU A 93 6.83 2.64 -16.19
C GLU A 93 8.16 1.87 -16.16
N LYS A 94 8.96 2.02 -15.10
CA LYS A 94 10.19 1.23 -14.90
C LYS A 94 9.90 -0.27 -14.85
N LEU A 95 8.87 -0.69 -14.11
CA LEU A 95 8.47 -2.10 -14.04
C LEU A 95 8.02 -2.62 -15.41
N PHE A 96 7.28 -1.82 -16.18
CA PHE A 96 6.88 -2.18 -17.54
C PHE A 96 8.10 -2.33 -18.47
N ALA A 97 9.00 -1.35 -18.48
CA ALA A 97 10.22 -1.37 -19.29
C ALA A 97 11.13 -2.57 -18.97
N GLN A 98 11.13 -3.05 -17.73
CA GLN A 98 11.87 -4.23 -17.28
C GLN A 98 11.14 -5.55 -17.56
N GLY A 99 9.95 -5.53 -18.16
CA GLY A 99 9.12 -6.72 -18.38
C GLY A 99 8.46 -7.28 -17.11
N ALA A 100 8.58 -6.59 -15.98
CA ALA A 100 7.97 -6.94 -14.69
C ALA A 100 6.50 -6.50 -14.57
N ALA A 101 5.97 -5.83 -15.60
CA ALA A 101 4.56 -5.48 -15.71
C ALA A 101 4.07 -5.58 -17.16
N TYR A 102 2.75 -5.66 -17.36
CA TYR A 102 2.11 -5.70 -18.68
C TYR A 102 0.75 -5.00 -18.65
N TYR A 103 0.31 -4.47 -19.79
CA TYR A 103 -1.01 -3.85 -19.90
C TYR A 103 -2.12 -4.89 -20.07
N CYS A 104 -3.28 -4.57 -19.51
CA CYS A 104 -4.50 -5.35 -19.61
C CYS A 104 -5.65 -4.44 -20.01
N ASP A 105 -6.41 -4.88 -21.02
CA ASP A 105 -7.58 -4.22 -21.60
C ASP A 105 -8.91 -4.83 -21.13
N LEU A 106 -8.89 -5.86 -20.28
CA LEU A 106 -10.12 -6.42 -19.72
C LEU A 106 -10.74 -5.49 -18.67
N SER A 107 -12.05 -5.30 -18.78
CA SER A 107 -12.87 -4.68 -17.75
C SER A 107 -13.03 -5.60 -16.53
N SER A 108 -13.51 -5.05 -15.41
CA SER A 108 -13.86 -5.85 -14.23
C SER A 108 -14.92 -6.93 -14.53
N GLU A 109 -15.86 -6.64 -15.43
CA GLU A 109 -16.92 -7.58 -15.84
C GLU A 109 -16.35 -8.74 -16.66
N ASP A 110 -15.44 -8.45 -17.61
CA ASP A 110 -14.75 -9.48 -18.40
C ASP A 110 -13.97 -10.44 -17.50
N ILE A 111 -13.28 -9.89 -16.49
CA ILE A 111 -12.51 -10.67 -15.53
C ILE A 111 -13.43 -11.60 -14.74
N GLN A 112 -14.54 -11.09 -14.22
CA GLN A 112 -15.50 -11.89 -13.45
C GLN A 112 -16.14 -13.00 -14.29
N LYS A 113 -16.51 -12.69 -15.53
CA LYS A 113 -17.08 -13.67 -16.48
C LYS A 113 -16.09 -14.80 -16.75
N ARG A 114 -14.84 -14.46 -17.11
CA ARG A 114 -13.79 -15.45 -17.36
C ARG A 114 -13.46 -16.28 -16.13
N ALA A 115 -13.37 -15.65 -14.96
CA ALA A 115 -13.13 -16.32 -13.69
C ALA A 115 -14.19 -17.41 -13.45
N LYS A 116 -15.48 -17.07 -13.65
CA LYS A 116 -16.61 -18.01 -13.54
C LYS A 116 -16.52 -19.16 -14.55
N GLU A 117 -16.24 -18.87 -15.81
CA GLU A 117 -16.14 -19.87 -16.89
C GLU A 117 -14.98 -20.84 -16.66
N LEU A 118 -13.86 -20.35 -16.13
CA LEU A 118 -12.64 -21.14 -15.89
C LEU A 118 -12.61 -21.80 -14.50
N GLY A 119 -13.62 -21.57 -13.65
CA GLY A 119 -13.62 -22.01 -12.25
C GLY A 119 -12.47 -21.41 -11.43
N LYS A 120 -11.97 -20.24 -11.82
CA LYS A 120 -10.89 -19.51 -11.15
C LYS A 120 -11.44 -18.35 -10.32
N GLN A 121 -10.64 -17.85 -9.39
CA GLN A 121 -10.93 -16.59 -8.69
C GLN A 121 -10.09 -15.47 -9.29
N GLY A 122 -10.73 -14.34 -9.60
CA GLY A 122 -10.05 -13.14 -10.09
C GLY A 122 -9.44 -13.29 -11.49
N TYR A 123 -8.38 -12.52 -11.74
CA TYR A 123 -7.74 -12.42 -13.05
C TYR A 123 -6.92 -13.67 -13.39
N ASP A 124 -7.11 -14.18 -14.60
CA ASP A 124 -6.53 -15.45 -15.08
C ASP A 124 -5.20 -15.30 -15.84
N GLY A 125 -4.71 -14.06 -16.01
CA GLY A 125 -3.49 -13.78 -16.79
C GLY A 125 -3.72 -13.57 -18.28
N TYR A 126 -4.97 -13.43 -18.76
CA TYR A 126 -5.31 -13.37 -20.19
C TYR A 126 -4.46 -12.40 -21.05
N SER A 127 -4.10 -11.24 -20.50
CA SER A 127 -3.35 -10.19 -21.21
C SER A 127 -1.84 -10.25 -21.00
N ARG A 128 -1.34 -11.23 -20.25
CA ARG A 128 0.07 -11.34 -19.82
C ARG A 128 1.05 -11.23 -20.99
N ASP A 129 0.83 -12.00 -22.04
CA ASP A 129 1.77 -12.11 -23.17
C ASP A 129 1.19 -11.55 -24.48
N ARG A 130 0.15 -10.71 -24.39
CA ARG A 130 -0.52 -10.09 -25.54
C ARG A 130 0.20 -8.86 -26.11
N GLY A 131 1.32 -8.44 -25.51
CA GLY A 131 2.14 -7.33 -26.03
C GLY A 131 1.42 -5.97 -26.06
N LEU A 132 0.43 -5.77 -25.17
CA LEU A 132 -0.31 -4.51 -25.12
C LEU A 132 0.59 -3.37 -24.61
N GLY A 133 0.52 -2.22 -25.29
CA GLY A 133 1.09 -0.96 -24.83
C GLY A 133 0.09 -0.11 -24.02
N PRO A 134 0.52 1.07 -23.54
CA PRO A 134 -0.38 2.03 -22.91
C PRO A 134 -1.56 2.39 -23.83
N GLY A 135 -2.72 2.67 -23.24
CA GLY A 135 -3.91 3.03 -23.98
C GLY A 135 -5.10 3.29 -23.07
N GLU A 136 -6.12 3.96 -23.60
CA GLU A 136 -7.34 4.26 -22.86
C GLU A 136 -8.01 2.99 -22.33
N GLY A 137 -8.50 3.04 -21.09
CA GLY A 137 -9.16 1.91 -20.42
C GLY A 137 -8.22 0.75 -20.04
N ARG A 138 -6.91 0.86 -20.30
CA ARG A 138 -5.94 -0.19 -19.95
C ARG A 138 -5.33 0.04 -18.57
N VAL A 139 -5.19 -1.04 -17.82
CA VAL A 139 -4.50 -1.05 -16.53
C VAL A 139 -3.15 -1.74 -16.65
N LEU A 140 -2.18 -1.29 -15.87
CA LEU A 140 -0.90 -1.99 -15.75
C LEU A 140 -1.00 -3.05 -14.64
N ARG A 141 -0.62 -4.29 -14.96
CA ARG A 141 -0.61 -5.42 -14.02
C ARG A 141 0.81 -5.86 -13.75
N PHE A 142 1.09 -6.25 -12.50
CA PHE A 142 2.36 -6.85 -12.13
C PHE A 142 2.49 -8.27 -12.72
N ARG A 143 3.67 -8.59 -13.27
CA ARG A 143 4.01 -9.92 -13.75
C ARG A 143 4.53 -10.77 -12.60
N VAL A 144 3.63 -11.52 -11.97
CA VAL A 144 3.99 -12.50 -10.93
C VAL A 144 4.87 -13.59 -11.56
N PRO A 145 6.12 -13.77 -11.12
CA PRO A 145 7.00 -14.84 -11.61
C PRO A 145 6.40 -16.23 -11.33
N GLU A 146 6.76 -17.21 -12.14
CA GLU A 146 6.44 -18.61 -11.83
C GLU A 146 7.29 -19.12 -10.66
N GLY A 147 6.80 -20.15 -9.98
CA GLY A 147 7.47 -20.79 -8.85
C GLY A 147 6.80 -20.47 -7.51
N ALA A 148 7.60 -20.53 -6.45
CA ALA A 148 7.14 -20.31 -5.09
C ALA A 148 7.91 -19.14 -4.46
N THR A 149 7.20 -18.30 -3.71
CA THR A 149 7.77 -17.22 -2.90
C THR A 149 7.66 -17.62 -1.44
N ILE A 150 8.80 -17.73 -0.75
CA ILE A 150 8.86 -17.99 0.69
C ILE A 150 9.08 -16.65 1.40
N VAL A 151 8.26 -16.34 2.39
CA VAL A 151 8.36 -15.11 3.20
C VAL A 151 8.66 -15.51 4.63
N GLN A 152 9.74 -14.98 5.20
CA GLN A 152 10.05 -15.14 6.62
C GLN A 152 9.38 -14.01 7.40
N ASP A 153 8.32 -14.33 8.13
CA ASP A 153 7.58 -13.36 8.94
C ASP A 153 8.04 -13.41 10.40
N GLN A 154 8.30 -12.26 11.01
CA GLN A 154 8.80 -12.18 12.39
C GLN A 154 7.76 -12.62 13.45
N VAL A 155 6.48 -12.67 13.09
CA VAL A 155 5.39 -13.05 13.99
C VAL A 155 4.89 -14.46 13.69
N ARG A 156 4.72 -14.80 12.40
CA ARG A 156 4.15 -16.07 11.94
C ARG A 156 5.19 -17.14 11.60
N GLY A 157 6.47 -16.79 11.49
CA GLY A 157 7.52 -17.69 11.05
C GLY A 157 7.57 -17.87 9.53
N SER A 158 8.15 -18.98 9.09
CA SER A 158 8.20 -19.42 7.68
C SER A 158 7.00 -20.28 7.29
#